data_AF-A0A336N313-F1
#
_entry.id   AF-A0A336N313-F1
#
_cell.length_a   1.000
_cell.length_b   1.000
_cell.length_c   1.000
_cell.angle_alpha   90.00
_cell.angle_beta   90.00
_cell.angle_gamma   90.00
#
_symmetry.space_group_name_H-M   'P 1'
#
loop_
_entity.id
_entity.type
_entity.pdbx_description
1 polymer ?
#
loop_
_entity_poly.entity_id
_entity_poly.type
_entity_poly.pdbx_seq_one_letter_code
_entity_poly.pdbx_strand_id
1 'polypeptide(L)'
;MLHATTKFWEFPMSMTGGNGSVELTSLMGIGGVIELVFGILLTLGLFTRVSAFLLSGQMAVAYFMFHAPKGFFFPLMNGGEPTILYCFIFLYFVFAGARAFALDNKIAKK
;
A
#
# COMPACT_ATOMS: atom_id res chain seq x y z
N MET A 1 -0.27 5.37 -0.81
CA MET A 1 0.48 6.64 -0.87
C MET A 1 0.31 7.46 0.40
N LEU A 2 -0.93 7.75 0.82
CA LEU A 2 -1.18 8.61 1.98
C LEU A 2 -0.67 8.03 3.31
N HIS A 3 -0.63 6.70 3.47
CA HIS A 3 -0.04 6.10 4.67
C HIS A 3 1.49 6.18 4.68
N ALA A 4 2.14 6.38 3.53
CA ALA A 4 3.59 6.61 3.46
C ALA A 4 3.93 8.07 3.80
N THR A 5 3.09 9.02 3.39
CA THR A 5 3.31 10.45 3.70
C THR A 5 3.16 10.74 5.18
N THR A 6 2.25 10.07 5.89
CA THR A 6 2.12 10.20 7.35
C THR A 6 3.32 9.61 8.10
N LYS A 7 3.99 8.60 7.52
CA LYS A 7 5.17 7.94 8.09
C LYS A 7 6.46 8.76 7.94
N PHE A 8 6.66 9.40 6.79
CA PHE A 8 7.93 10.06 6.48
C PHE A 8 7.86 11.60 6.52
N TRP A 9 6.70 12.18 6.21
CA TRP A 9 6.50 13.63 6.10
C TRP A 9 5.47 14.17 7.11
N GLU A 10 4.93 13.33 7.98
CA GLU A 10 3.93 13.71 8.99
C GLU A 10 2.68 14.40 8.43
N PHE A 11 2.38 14.17 7.15
CA PHE A 11 1.26 14.80 6.44
C PHE A 11 0.22 13.75 6.00
N PRO A 12 -1.09 13.94 6.26
CA PRO A 12 -1.72 15.06 6.97
C PRO A 12 -1.69 14.95 8.51
N MET A 13 -1.18 13.84 9.05
CA MET A 13 -1.02 13.61 10.48
C MET A 13 0.32 12.94 10.79
N SER A 14 0.92 13.26 11.94
CA SER A 14 2.15 12.62 12.42
C SER A 14 1.85 11.23 13.00
N MET A 15 2.61 10.21 12.57
CA MET A 15 2.60 8.89 13.19
C MET A 15 3.59 8.75 14.35
N THR A 16 4.50 9.70 14.52
CA THR A 16 5.57 9.69 15.53
C THR A 16 5.35 10.73 16.64
N GLY A 17 4.24 11.47 16.60
CA GLY A 17 3.92 12.52 17.58
C GLY A 17 4.75 13.80 17.41
N GLY A 18 5.23 14.08 16.19
CA GLY A 18 6.06 15.26 15.87
C GLY A 18 7.57 15.00 15.96
N ASN A 19 7.99 13.73 16.04
CA ASN A 19 9.40 13.34 16.10
C ASN A 19 9.99 13.07 14.71
N GLY A 20 9.32 13.47 13.64
CA GLY A 20 9.80 13.32 12.26
C GLY A 20 9.47 11.94 11.68
N SER A 21 10.35 11.43 10.82
CA SER A 21 10.12 10.18 10.10
C SER A 21 10.25 8.95 10.99
N VAL A 22 9.45 7.91 10.72
CA VAL A 22 9.69 6.58 11.30
C VAL A 22 11.03 6.01 10.82
N GLU A 23 11.71 5.27 11.70
CA GLU A 23 12.94 4.56 11.37
C GLU A 23 12.74 3.67 10.13
N LEU A 24 13.63 3.81 9.14
CA LEU A 24 13.52 3.10 7.86
C LEU A 24 13.59 1.57 8.01
N THR A 25 14.34 1.09 8.99
CA THR A 25 14.50 -0.34 9.30
C THR A 25 13.38 -0.90 10.16
N SER A 26 12.47 -0.06 10.65
CA SER A 26 11.29 -0.51 11.40
C SER A 26 10.25 -1.15 10.46
N LEU A 27 9.36 -1.97 11.02
CA LEU A 27 8.24 -2.56 10.27
C LEU A 27 7.39 -1.50 9.55
N MET A 28 7.13 -0.37 10.23
CA MET A 28 6.39 0.75 9.66
C MET A 28 7.19 1.46 8.57
N GLY A 29 8.49 1.66 8.76
CA GLY A 29 9.40 2.24 7.78
C GLY A 29 9.47 1.42 6.49
N ILE A 30 9.74 0.12 6.61
CA ILE A 30 9.75 -0.81 5.48
C ILE A 30 8.41 -0.80 4.74
N GLY A 31 7.30 -0.90 5.48
CA GLY A 31 5.96 -0.82 4.89
C GLY A 31 5.69 0.52 4.20
N GLY A 32 6.22 1.62 4.73
CA GLY A 32 6.17 2.94 4.10
C GLY A 32 6.97 3.01 2.80
N VAL A 33 8.18 2.44 2.76
CA VAL A 33 9.02 2.42 1.56
C VAL A 33 8.36 1.57 0.46
N ILE A 34 7.88 0.38 0.79
CA ILE A 34 7.16 -0.50 -0.14
C ILE A 34 5.96 0.26 -0.71
N GLU A 35 5.15 0.85 0.16
CA GLU A 35 3.99 1.62 -0.26
C GLU A 35 4.38 2.77 -1.21
N LEU A 36 5.46 3.50 -0.89
CA LEU A 36 5.94 4.64 -1.68
C LEU A 36 6.42 4.21 -3.07
N VAL A 37 7.31 3.22 -3.12
CA VAL A 37 7.91 2.75 -4.37
C VAL A 37 6.84 2.08 -5.24
N PHE A 38 6.15 1.07 -4.74
CA PHE A 38 5.19 0.31 -5.54
C PHE A 38 3.90 1.07 -5.78
N GLY A 39 3.53 2.01 -4.91
CA GLY A 39 2.39 2.90 -5.15
C GLY A 39 2.64 3.87 -6.32
N ILE A 40 3.85 4.44 -6.42
CA ILE A 40 4.23 5.27 -7.57
C ILE A 40 4.26 4.43 -8.84
N LEU A 41 4.92 3.26 -8.80
CA LEU A 41 4.98 2.35 -9.95
C LEU A 41 3.58 1.94 -10.42
N LEU A 42 2.69 1.56 -9.49
CA LEU A 42 1.32 1.18 -9.81
C LEU A 42 0.53 2.36 -10.40
N THR A 43 0.70 3.57 -9.86
CA THR A 43 0.03 4.79 -10.36
C THR A 43 0.47 5.15 -11.77
N LEU A 44 1.77 5.00 -12.07
CA LEU A 44 2.31 5.18 -13.41
C LEU A 44 1.96 4.02 -14.36
N GLY A 45 1.39 2.93 -13.85
CA GLY A 45 1.10 1.72 -14.60
C GLY A 45 2.35 0.95 -15.02
N LEU A 46 3.45 1.08 -14.26
CA LEU A 46 4.70 0.35 -14.46
C LEU A 46 4.72 -0.93 -13.63
N PHE A 47 5.07 -2.05 -14.26
CA PHE A 47 5.12 -3.37 -13.61
C PHE A 47 3.85 -3.68 -12.82
N THR A 48 2.69 -3.30 -13.36
CA THR A 48 1.41 -3.22 -12.64
C THR A 48 1.11 -4.48 -11.83
N ARG A 49 1.37 -5.67 -12.39
CA ARG A 49 1.11 -6.95 -11.70
C ARG A 49 2.02 -7.16 -10.48
N VAL A 50 3.31 -6.86 -10.61
CA VAL A 50 4.28 -7.01 -9.53
C VAL A 50 4.01 -5.98 -8.43
N SER A 51 3.82 -4.72 -8.82
CA SER A 51 3.51 -3.62 -7.89
C SER A 51 2.20 -3.90 -7.13
N ALA A 52 1.16 -4.36 -7.82
CA ALA A 52 -0.11 -4.72 -7.21
C ALA A 52 0.00 -5.92 -6.27
N PHE A 53 0.80 -6.95 -6.62
CA PHE A 53 0.99 -8.11 -5.76
C PHE A 53 1.68 -7.73 -4.44
N LEU A 54 2.73 -6.91 -4.51
CA LEU A 54 3.45 -6.46 -3.33
C LEU A 54 2.61 -5.54 -2.44
N LEU A 55 1.85 -4.61 -3.04
CA LEU A 55 0.92 -3.77 -2.29
C LEU A 55 -0.23 -4.56 -1.67
N SER A 56 -0.76 -5.58 -2.36
CA SER A 56 -1.77 -6.49 -1.81
C SER A 56 -1.23 -7.26 -0.61
N GLY A 57 -0.03 -7.84 -0.74
CA GLY A 57 0.65 -8.53 0.36
C GLY A 57 0.92 -7.63 1.56
N GLN A 58 1.36 -6.39 1.34
CA GLN A 58 1.56 -5.40 2.40
C GLN A 58 0.24 -5.14 3.17
N MET A 59 -0.87 -4.95 2.46
CA MET A 59 -2.17 -4.70 3.09
C MET A 59 -2.68 -5.94 3.84
N ALA A 60 -2.46 -7.15 3.31
CA ALA A 60 -2.78 -8.39 4.00
C ALA A 60 -2.04 -8.47 5.34
N VAL A 61 -0.72 -8.28 5.33
CA VAL A 61 0.10 -8.27 6.56
C VAL A 61 -0.40 -7.21 7.53
N ALA A 62 -0.71 -6.00 7.06
CA ALA A 62 -1.25 -4.94 7.90
C ALA A 62 -2.59 -5.32 8.54
N TYR A 63 -3.50 -5.97 7.81
CA TYR A 63 -4.77 -6.45 8.36
C TYR A 63 -4.55 -7.47 9.46
N PHE A 64 -3.77 -8.52 9.19
CA PHE A 64 -3.54 -9.60 10.15
C PHE A 64 -2.75 -9.15 11.40
N MET A 65 -1.82 -8.21 11.26
CA MET A 65 -1.02 -7.74 12.40
C MET A 65 -1.70 -6.65 13.22
N PHE A 66 -2.38 -5.68 12.59
CA PHE A 66 -2.86 -4.48 13.29
C PHE A 66 -4.38 -4.42 13.50
N HIS A 67 -5.16 -5.18 12.73
CA HIS A 67 -6.63 -5.11 12.73
C HIS A 67 -7.28 -6.41 13.20
N ALA A 68 -6.86 -7.57 12.68
CA ALA A 68 -7.39 -8.88 13.06
C ALA A 68 -7.39 -9.14 14.58
N PRO A 69 -6.35 -8.77 15.37
CA PRO A 69 -6.35 -8.98 16.82
C PRO A 69 -7.43 -8.18 17.57
N LYS A 70 -7.96 -7.10 16.97
CA LYS A 70 -9.01 -6.25 17.54
C LYS A 70 -10.42 -6.74 17.21
N GLY A 71 -10.54 -7.80 16.41
CA GLY A 71 -11.80 -8.38 15.97
C GLY A 71 -11.69 -8.89 14.54
N PHE A 72 -11.59 -10.20 14.35
CA PHE A 72 -11.27 -10.78 13.04
C PHE A 72 -12.38 -10.63 11.99
N PHE A 73 -13.62 -10.93 12.39
CA PHE A 73 -14.76 -11.08 11.48
C PHE A 73 -15.42 -9.77 11.04
N PHE A 74 -15.17 -8.68 11.76
CA PHE A 74 -15.85 -7.40 11.53
C PHE A 74 -14.84 -6.28 11.27
N PRO A 75 -14.37 -6.12 10.00
CA PRO A 75 -13.45 -5.04 9.60
C PRO A 75 -13.94 -3.63 9.97
N LEU A 76 -15.26 -3.43 9.96
CA LEU A 76 -15.89 -2.17 10.37
C LEU A 76 -15.60 -1.83 11.84
N MET A 77 -15.57 -2.84 12.71
CA MET A 77 -15.34 -2.64 14.15
C MET A 77 -13.86 -2.55 14.50
N ASN A 78 -12.97 -3.15 13.71
CA ASN A 78 -11.53 -3.17 13.97
C ASN A 78 -10.74 -2.04 13.25
N GLY A 79 -11.44 -1.18 12.50
CA GLY A 79 -10.87 -0.09 11.71
C GLY A 79 -10.04 -0.54 10.50
N GLY A 80 -10.14 -1.81 10.12
CA GLY A 80 -9.37 -2.47 9.06
C GLY A 80 -10.11 -2.60 7.74
N GLU A 81 -11.32 -2.04 7.65
CA GLU A 81 -12.10 -1.96 6.41
C GLU A 81 -11.29 -1.41 5.21
N PRO A 82 -10.61 -0.25 5.29
CA PRO A 82 -9.80 0.23 4.16
C PRO A 82 -8.64 -0.73 3.85
N THR A 83 -8.03 -1.30 4.88
CA THR A 83 -6.89 -2.21 4.74
C THR A 83 -7.27 -3.47 3.95
N ILE A 84 -8.38 -4.12 4.31
CA ILE A 84 -8.84 -5.32 3.61
C ILE A 84 -9.40 -4.99 2.21
N LEU A 85 -10.06 -3.85 2.04
CA LEU A 85 -10.54 -3.40 0.73
C LEU A 85 -9.37 -3.18 -0.24
N TYR A 86 -8.34 -2.43 0.17
CA TYR A 86 -7.16 -2.21 -0.67
C TYR A 86 -6.40 -3.51 -0.95
N CYS A 87 -6.35 -4.45 0.00
CA CYS A 87 -5.79 -5.78 -0.23
C CYS A 87 -6.44 -6.47 -1.43
N PHE A 88 -7.78 -6.51 -1.50
CA PHE A 88 -8.51 -7.15 -2.60
C PHE A 88 -8.49 -6.34 -3.89
N ILE A 89 -8.53 -5.00 -3.81
CA ILE A 89 -8.42 -4.14 -4.99
C ILE A 89 -7.06 -4.32 -5.67
N PHE A 90 -5.97 -4.33 -4.90
CA PHE A 90 -4.64 -4.60 -5.44
C PHE A 90 -4.53 -6.03 -5.95
N LEU A 91 -5.09 -7.01 -5.24
CA LEU A 91 -5.14 -8.40 -5.73
C LEU A 91 -5.87 -8.50 -7.08
N TYR A 92 -6.96 -7.76 -7.26
CA TYR A 92 -7.65 -7.67 -8.54
C TYR A 92 -6.73 -7.12 -9.65
N PHE A 93 -5.93 -6.09 -9.37
CA PHE A 93 -4.96 -5.55 -10.34
C PHE A 93 -3.85 -6.53 -10.71
N VAL A 94 -3.52 -7.50 -9.85
CA VAL A 94 -2.59 -8.60 -10.21
C VAL A 94 -3.12 -9.38 -11.41
N PHE A 95 -4.43 -9.70 -11.42
CA PHE A 95 -5.06 -10.48 -12.49
C PHE A 95 -5.50 -9.61 -13.67
N ALA A 96 -6.10 -8.44 -13.41
CA ALA A 96 -6.59 -7.53 -14.44
C ALA A 96 -5.45 -6.88 -15.24
N GLY A 97 -4.29 -6.67 -14.61
CA GLY A 97 -3.11 -6.07 -15.23
C GLY A 97 -3.24 -4.58 -15.55
N ALA A 98 -2.24 -4.08 -16.28
CA ALA A 98 -2.14 -2.68 -16.70
C ALA A 98 -3.15 -2.37 -17.82
N ARG A 99 -4.02 -1.37 -17.64
CA ARG A 99 -5.05 -0.98 -18.62
C ARG A 99 -4.54 0.10 -19.58
N ALA A 100 -5.40 0.59 -20.48
CA ALA A 100 -5.05 1.47 -21.61
C ALA A 100 -4.14 2.67 -21.29
N PHE A 101 -4.21 3.21 -20.06
CA PHE A 101 -3.42 4.36 -19.62
C PHE A 101 -2.05 4.01 -19.01
N ALA A 102 -1.67 2.73 -18.94
CA ALA A 102 -0.40 2.30 -18.37
C ALA A 102 0.79 2.75 -19.22
N LEU A 103 1.82 3.29 -18.56
CA LEU A 103 3.05 3.71 -19.24
C LEU A 103 3.82 2.51 -19.83
N ASP A 104 3.64 1.30 -19.27
CA ASP A 104 4.13 0.04 -19.83
C ASP A 104 3.74 -0.13 -21.31
N ASN A 105 2.53 0.31 -21.70
CA ASN A 105 2.06 0.19 -23.08
C ASN A 105 2.80 1.11 -24.07
N LYS A 106 3.39 2.21 -23.57
CA LYS A 106 4.22 3.12 -24.39
C LYS A 106 5.68 2.64 -24.45
N ILE A 107 6.18 2.03 -23.38
CA ILE A 107 7.54 1.47 -23.33
C ILE A 107 7.63 0.21 -24.19
N ALA A 108 6.60 -0.65 -24.19
CA ALA A 108 6.54 -1.86 -25.01
C ALA A 108 6.25 -1.60 -26.51
N LYS A 109 5.92 -0.37 -26.89
CA LYS A 109 5.64 0.04 -28.29
C LYS A 109 6.86 0.63 -29.02
N LYS A 110 8.04 0.57 -28.41
CA LYS A 110 9.30 1.02 -29.01
C LYS A 110 10.12 -0.16 -29.50
#